data_AF-A0A963ZCW8-F1
#
_entry.id   AF-A0A963ZCW8-F1
#
_cell.length_a   1.000
_cell.length_b   1.000
_cell.length_c   1.000
_cell.angle_alpha   90.00
_cell.angle_beta   90.00
_cell.angle_gamma   90.00
#
_symmetry.space_group_name_H-M   'P 1'
#
loop_
_entity.id
_entity.type
_entity.pdbx_description
1 polymer ?
#
loop_
_entity_poly.entity_id
_entity_poly.type
_entity_poly.pdbx_seq_one_letter_code
_entity_poly.pdbx_strand_id
1 'polypeptide(L)'
;MKKNLFYVIPIFSILLLSSCAAMFNGAVLPNQCKRCAVYNTMTSDTLEIFDGCGSENTRLEENAKISAFDYMKSTGNCNIDVYCKSWKKAPEEE
;
A
#
# COMPACT_ATOMS: atom_id res chain seq x y z
N MET A 1 36.95 1.63 21.27
CA MET A 1 36.00 1.51 20.14
C MET A 1 34.70 0.74 20.46
N LYS A 2 34.43 0.33 21.72
CA LYS A 2 33.21 -0.45 22.09
C LYS A 2 31.93 0.39 22.32
N LYS A 3 32.05 1.71 22.55
CA LYS A 3 30.91 2.59 22.89
C LYS A 3 29.96 2.83 21.71
N ASN A 4 30.44 2.77 20.46
CA ASN A 4 29.61 2.98 19.28
C ASN A 4 28.75 1.76 18.94
N LEU A 5 29.19 0.54 19.31
CA LEU A 5 28.44 -0.70 19.03
C LEU A 5 27.15 -0.80 19.88
N PHE A 6 27.14 -0.19 21.08
CA PHE A 6 26.01 -0.26 22.00
C PHE A 6 24.79 0.56 21.54
N TYR A 7 25.00 1.58 20.71
CA TYR A 7 23.91 2.40 20.14
C TYR A 7 23.40 1.86 18.79
N VAL A 8 24.22 1.11 18.05
CA VAL A 8 23.84 0.57 16.74
C VAL A 8 22.81 -0.55 16.86
N ILE A 9 22.94 -1.40 17.89
CA ILE A 9 22.03 -2.54 18.13
C ILE A 9 20.58 -2.10 18.37
N PRO A 10 20.26 -1.17 19.29
CA PRO A 10 18.86 -0.76 19.50
C PRO A 10 18.28 -0.02 18.30
N ILE A 11 19.07 0.75 17.56
CA ILE A 11 18.62 1.44 16.34
C ILE A 11 18.27 0.43 15.24
N PHE A 12 19.08 -0.61 15.08
CA PHE A 12 18.84 -1.67 14.09
C PHE A 12 17.59 -2.50 14.42
N SER A 13 17.36 -2.80 15.71
CA SER A 13 16.16 -3.52 16.15
C SER A 13 14.85 -2.75 15.89
N ILE A 14 14.87 -1.42 15.99
CA ILE A 14 13.69 -0.57 15.71
C ILE A 14 13.35 -0.57 14.22
N LEU A 15 14.36 -0.60 13.34
CA LEU A 15 14.15 -0.60 11.88
C LEU A 15 13.42 -1.86 11.39
N LEU A 16 13.66 -3.01 12.04
CA LEU A 16 13.09 -4.30 11.67
C LEU A 16 11.57 -4.42 11.97
N LEU A 17 11.02 -3.59 12.86
CA LEU A 17 9.60 -3.64 13.24
C LEU A 17 8.66 -2.97 12.22
N SER A 18 9.21 -2.21 11.27
CA SER A 18 8.42 -1.45 10.28
C SER A 18 7.82 -2.31 9.16
N SER A 19 8.27 -3.56 9.00
CA SER A 19 7.95 -4.42 7.84
C SER A 19 6.96 -5.55 8.15
N CYS A 20 6.43 -5.64 9.38
CA CYS A 20 5.62 -6.76 9.83
C CYS A 20 4.36 -7.01 8.99
N ALA A 21 3.71 -5.95 8.51
CA ALA A 21 2.49 -6.07 7.70
C ALA A 21 2.76 -6.71 6.32
N ALA A 22 3.86 -6.34 5.66
CA ALA A 22 4.25 -6.92 4.38
C ALA A 22 4.63 -8.40 4.52
N MET A 23 5.37 -8.74 5.57
CA MET A 23 5.73 -10.12 5.86
C MET A 23 4.51 -10.97 6.23
N PHE A 24 3.61 -10.45 7.07
CA PHE A 24 2.39 -11.15 7.46
C PHE A 24 1.48 -11.42 6.26
N ASN A 25 1.23 -10.40 5.42
CA ASN A 25 0.39 -10.58 4.24
C ASN A 25 1.04 -11.51 3.21
N GLY A 26 2.36 -11.46 3.05
CA GLY A 26 3.10 -12.39 2.19
C GLY A 26 3.07 -13.84 2.67
N ALA A 27 3.15 -14.08 3.98
CA ALA A 27 3.25 -15.43 4.54
C ALA A 27 1.89 -16.07 4.88
N VAL A 28 0.96 -15.30 5.46
CA VAL A 28 -0.32 -15.79 5.99
C VAL A 28 -1.44 -15.65 4.96
N LEU A 29 -1.36 -14.64 4.10
CA LEU A 29 -2.42 -14.26 3.18
C LEU A 29 -1.90 -14.02 1.74
N PRO A 30 -1.07 -14.92 1.17
CA PRO A 30 -0.40 -14.69 -0.12
C PRO A 30 -1.37 -14.46 -1.28
N ASN A 31 -2.57 -15.05 -1.21
CA ASN A 31 -3.60 -14.93 -2.24
C ASN A 31 -4.61 -13.80 -1.97
N GLN A 32 -4.47 -13.03 -0.90
CA GLN A 32 -5.32 -11.86 -0.67
C GLN A 32 -4.84 -10.69 -1.53
N CYS A 33 -5.67 -10.31 -2.48
CA CYS A 33 -5.42 -9.21 -3.40
C CYS A 33 -6.26 -8.01 -3.03
N LYS A 34 -5.75 -6.82 -3.36
CA LYS A 34 -6.46 -5.56 -3.25
C LYS A 34 -6.15 -4.71 -4.48
N ARG A 35 -7.15 -3.95 -4.92
CA ARG A 35 -7.05 -2.92 -5.95
C ARG A 35 -7.74 -1.67 -5.45
N CYS A 36 -7.03 -0.55 -5.48
CA CYS A 36 -7.53 0.77 -5.16
C CYS A 36 -7.42 1.66 -6.39
N ALA A 37 -8.53 2.22 -6.84
CA ALA A 37 -8.59 3.13 -7.97
C ALA A 37 -8.85 4.55 -7.44
N VAL A 38 -8.05 5.50 -7.91
CA VAL A 38 -8.31 6.94 -7.78
C VAL A 38 -9.10 7.34 -9.02
N TYR A 39 -10.27 7.96 -8.83
CA TYR A 39 -11.15 8.29 -9.93
C TYR A 39 -11.81 9.66 -9.74
N ASN A 40 -12.17 10.29 -10.86
CA ASN A 40 -12.94 11.51 -10.86
C ASN A 40 -14.44 11.18 -10.74
N THR A 41 -15.09 11.67 -9.70
CA THR A 41 -16.50 11.37 -9.40
C THR A 41 -17.47 12.03 -10.36
N MET A 42 -17.07 13.09 -11.07
CA MET A 42 -17.91 13.75 -12.08
C MET A 42 -17.87 13.04 -13.44
N THR A 43 -16.68 12.64 -13.89
CA THR A 43 -16.51 12.01 -15.22
C THR A 43 -16.51 10.50 -15.18
N SER A 44 -16.38 9.90 -13.99
CA SER A 44 -16.11 8.47 -13.79
C SER A 44 -14.77 8.01 -14.39
N ASP A 45 -13.87 8.93 -14.73
CA ASP A 45 -12.55 8.58 -15.26
C ASP A 45 -11.65 8.05 -14.15
N THR A 46 -10.99 6.93 -14.41
CA THR A 46 -9.94 6.41 -13.53
C THR A 46 -8.63 7.13 -13.82
N LEU A 47 -8.06 7.74 -12.78
CA LEU A 47 -6.82 8.50 -12.84
C LEU A 47 -5.60 7.62 -12.57
N GLU A 48 -5.69 6.77 -11.55
CA GLU A 48 -4.60 5.89 -11.15
C GLU A 48 -5.12 4.63 -10.47
N ILE A 49 -4.39 3.53 -10.60
CA ILE A 49 -4.73 2.24 -10.02
C ILE A 49 -3.53 1.69 -9.25
N PHE A 50 -3.79 1.24 -8.03
CA PHE A 50 -2.85 0.56 -7.16
C PHE A 50 -3.37 -0.85 -6.90
N ASP A 51 -2.67 -1.88 -7.37
CA ASP A 51 -3.02 -3.27 -7.13
C ASP A 51 -1.84 -4.11 -6.67
N GLY A 52 -2.15 -5.21 -5.99
CA GLY A 52 -1.16 -6.13 -5.46
C GLY A 52 -1.80 -7.23 -4.63
N CYS A 53 -1.07 -8.34 -4.48
CA CYS A 53 -1.47 -9.50 -3.68
C CYS A 53 -0.38 -9.84 -2.64
N GLY A 54 -0.78 -10.53 -1.56
CA GLY A 54 0.17 -10.95 -0.53
C GLY A 54 0.96 -9.77 0.04
N SER A 55 2.29 -9.80 -0.04
CA SER A 55 3.14 -8.72 0.46
C SER A 55 2.88 -7.37 -0.22
N GLU A 56 2.48 -7.37 -1.48
CA GLU A 56 2.16 -6.15 -2.25
C GLU A 56 0.82 -5.54 -1.85
N ASN A 57 -0.06 -6.28 -1.17
CA ASN A 57 -1.29 -5.79 -0.56
C ASN A 57 -1.03 -4.98 0.74
N THR A 58 0.07 -4.24 0.79
CA THR A 58 0.46 -3.44 1.94
C THR A 58 0.47 -1.97 1.52
N ARG A 59 -0.24 -1.12 2.27
CA ARG A 59 -0.34 0.34 2.03
C ARG A 59 -0.95 0.78 0.68
N LEU A 60 -1.53 -0.11 -0.13
CA LEU A 60 -2.16 0.26 -1.41
C LEU A 60 -3.24 1.35 -1.27
N GLU A 61 -4.09 1.26 -0.25
CA GLU A 61 -5.13 2.27 0.02
C GLU A 61 -4.54 3.60 0.50
N GLU A 62 -3.48 3.56 1.30
CA GLU A 62 -2.78 4.75 1.77
C GLU A 62 -2.13 5.49 0.59
N ASN A 63 -1.44 4.74 -0.27
CA ASN A 63 -0.82 5.28 -1.49
C ASN A 63 -1.87 5.88 -2.44
N ALA A 64 -3.02 5.21 -2.61
CA ALA A 64 -4.12 5.75 -3.40
C ALA A 64 -4.69 7.05 -2.83
N LYS A 65 -4.83 7.16 -1.49
CA LYS A 65 -5.26 8.41 -0.83
C LYS A 65 -4.24 9.54 -0.97
N ILE A 66 -2.94 9.22 -0.91
CA ILE A 66 -1.87 10.20 -1.14
C ILE A 66 -1.93 10.70 -2.59
N SER A 67 -2.03 9.80 -3.57
CA SER A 67 -2.19 10.18 -4.98
C SER A 67 -3.43 11.04 -5.22
N ALA A 68 -4.58 10.66 -4.65
CA ALA A 68 -5.79 11.47 -4.73
C ALA A 68 -5.58 12.88 -4.17
N PHE A 69 -4.92 13.00 -3.01
CA PHE A 69 -4.59 14.30 -2.41
C PHE A 69 -3.64 15.13 -3.27
N ASP A 70 -2.59 14.52 -3.82
CA ASP A 70 -1.65 15.22 -4.70
C ASP A 70 -2.31 15.68 -6.01
N TYR A 71 -3.24 14.89 -6.54
CA TYR A 71 -4.06 15.28 -7.69
C TYR A 71 -4.97 16.47 -7.36
N MET A 72 -5.69 16.42 -6.24
CA MET A 72 -6.55 17.52 -5.77
C MET A 72 -5.73 18.81 -5.60
N LYS A 73 -4.55 18.70 -4.98
CA LYS A 73 -3.65 19.84 -4.75
C LYS A 73 -3.08 20.42 -6.04
N SER A 74 -2.72 19.59 -7.01
CA SER A 74 -2.08 20.04 -8.26
C SER A 74 -3.07 20.61 -9.27
N THR A 75 -4.31 20.12 -9.29
CA THR A 75 -5.32 20.52 -10.28
C THR A 75 -6.40 21.44 -9.71
N GLY A 76 -6.57 21.50 -8.39
CA GLY A 76 -7.69 22.19 -7.73
C GLY A 76 -9.04 21.46 -7.89
N ASN A 77 -9.07 20.29 -8.52
CA ASN A 77 -10.29 19.51 -8.68
C ASN A 77 -10.55 18.68 -7.41
N CYS A 78 -11.61 18.99 -6.68
CA CYS A 78 -12.02 18.27 -5.47
C CYS A 78 -12.96 17.08 -5.74
N ASN A 79 -13.29 16.79 -7.00
CA ASN A 79 -14.18 15.68 -7.38
C ASN A 79 -13.39 14.38 -7.53
N ILE A 80 -12.49 14.09 -6.58
CA ILE A 80 -11.61 12.91 -6.61
C ILE A 80 -11.96 12.01 -5.44
N ASP A 81 -12.11 10.72 -5.71
CA ASP A 81 -12.39 9.72 -4.69
C ASP A 81 -11.56 8.45 -4.92
N VAL A 82 -11.46 7.63 -3.87
CA VAL A 82 -10.69 6.37 -3.86
C VAL A 82 -11.63 5.20 -3.60
N TYR A 83 -11.70 4.27 -4.55
CA TYR A 83 -12.45 3.04 -4.40
C TYR A 83 -11.51 1.83 -4.30
N CYS A 84 -11.60 1.08 -3.20
CA CYS A 84 -10.82 -0.12 -2.98
C CYS A 84 -11.69 -1.39 -2.96
N LYS A 85 -11.24 -2.43 -3.65
CA LYS A 85 -11.82 -3.77 -3.62
C LYS A 85 -10.76 -4.78 -3.21
N SER A 86 -11.13 -5.72 -2.34
CA SER A 86 -10.28 -6.86 -1.97
C SER A 86 -10.93 -8.17 -2.41
N TRP A 87 -10.12 -9.15 -2.82
CA TRP A 87 -10.59 -10.48 -3.24
C TRP A 87 -9.49 -11.52 -3.01
N LYS A 88 -9.87 -12.81 -2.99
CA LYS A 88 -8.91 -13.91 -3.01
C LYS A 88 -8.61 -14.31 -4.45
N LYS A 89 -7.34 -14.36 -4.84
CA LYS A 89 -6.93 -14.97 -6.13
C LYS A 89 -7.24 -16.46 -6.08
N ALA A 90 -7.85 -16.99 -7.14
CA ALA A 90 -8.00 -18.43 -7.31
C ALA A 90 -6.61 -19.07 -7.37
N PRO A 91 -6.42 -20.31 -6.88
CA PRO A 91 -5.21 -21.06 -7.14
C PRO A 91 -4.99 -21.13 -8.66
N GLU A 92 -3.76 -20.90 -9.12
CA GLU A 92 -3.42 -21.16 -10.51
C GLU A 92 -3.55 -22.67 -10.72
N GLU A 93 -4.42 -23.08 -11.64
CA GLU A 93 -4.55 -24.48 -12.04
C GLU A 93 -3.23 -24.90 -12.70
N GLU A 94 -2.58 -25.95 -12.16
CA GLU A 94 -1.36 -26.54 -12.72
C GLU A 94 -1.60 -27.17 -14.11
#